data_AF-A0A7V1MJ93-F1
#
_entry.id   AF-A0A7V1MJ93-F1
#
_cell.length_a   1.000
_cell.length_b   1.000
_cell.length_c   1.000
_cell.angle_alpha   90.00
_cell.angle_beta   90.00
_cell.angle_gamma   90.00
#
_symmetry.space_group_name_H-M   'P 1'
#
loop_
_entity.id
_entity.type
_entity.pdbx_description
1 polymer ?
#
loop_
_entity_poly.entity_id
_entity_poly.type
_entity_poly.pdbx_seq_one_letter_code
_entity_poly.pdbx_strand_id
1 'polypeptide(L)' 'IGVDIRYARVYDIDYGKCIFCGFCEEACPKDAITMGPNFELAWYTREDMIKHKEDLLVTRQRVSPHLEIAP' A
#
# COMPACT_ATOMS: atom_id res chain seq x y z
N ILE A 1 21.68 0.38 18.53
CA ILE A 1 20.47 0.91 17.82
C ILE A 1 19.58 -0.29 17.55
N GLY A 2 18.58 -0.48 18.42
CA GLY A 2 17.83 -1.72 18.54
C GLY A 2 16.90 -1.94 17.36
N VAL A 3 17.00 -3.11 16.72
CA VAL A 3 16.09 -3.55 15.68
C VAL A 3 14.90 -4.21 16.37
N ASP A 4 13.88 -3.43 16.66
CA ASP A 4 12.60 -3.95 17.15
C ASP A 4 11.85 -4.60 15.98
N ILE A 5 11.72 -5.93 16.03
CA ILE A 5 10.98 -6.71 15.04
C ILE A 5 9.48 -6.63 15.33
N ARG A 6 8.83 -5.59 14.80
CA ARG A 6 7.37 -5.43 14.91
C ARG A 6 6.67 -6.06 13.72
N TYR A 7 5.83 -7.06 13.99
CA TYR A 7 4.89 -7.60 13.01
C TYR A 7 3.50 -7.03 13.26
N ALA A 8 2.98 -6.30 12.28
CA ALA A 8 1.63 -5.76 12.37
C ALA A 8 0.62 -6.92 12.39
N ARG A 9 -0.09 -7.06 13.52
CA ARG A 9 -1.26 -7.94 13.63
C ARG A 9 -2.41 -7.43 12.77
N VAL A 10 -2.60 -6.11 12.74
CA VAL A 10 -3.59 -5.40 11.92
C VAL A 10 -2.84 -4.38 11.09
N TYR A 11 -3.10 -4.36 9.79
CA TYR A 11 -2.45 -3.43 8.85
C TYR A 11 -3.47 -2.99 7.81
N ASP A 12 -4.16 -1.89 8.10
CA ASP A 12 -5.25 -1.40 7.28
C ASP A 12 -4.92 -0.01 6.73
N ILE A 13 -5.22 0.22 5.46
CA ILE A 13 -5.06 1.52 4.80
C ILE A 13 -6.42 1.95 4.24
N ASP A 14 -6.90 3.10 4.68
CA ASP A 14 -8.09 3.75 4.12
C ASP A 14 -7.65 4.69 2.99
N TYR A 15 -7.83 4.25 1.74
CA TYR A 15 -7.49 5.02 0.55
C TYR A 15 -8.36 6.27 0.40
N GLY A 16 -9.54 6.32 1.02
CA GLY A 16 -10.39 7.52 1.05
C GLY A 16 -9.85 8.62 1.98
N LYS A 17 -8.88 8.29 2.85
CA LYS A 17 -8.17 9.25 3.72
C LYS A 17 -6.71 9.47 3.33
N CYS A 18 -6.11 8.51 2.61
CA CYS A 18 -4.74 8.61 2.14
C CYS A 18 -4.59 9.79 1.18
N ILE A 19 -3.56 10.62 1.38
CA ILE A 19 -3.21 11.72 0.46
C ILE A 19 -2.06 11.37 -0.48
N PHE A 20 -1.61 10.11 -0.48
CA PHE A 20 -0.54 9.60 -1.34
C PHE A 20 0.77 10.40 -1.26
N CYS A 21 1.17 10.81 -0.05
CA CYS A 21 2.36 11.65 0.15
C CYS A 21 3.69 10.89 0.20
N GLY A 22 3.69 9.56 0.29
CA GLY A 22 4.91 8.75 0.39
C GLY A 22 5.56 8.68 1.78
N PHE A 23 5.09 9.43 2.78
CA PHE A 23 5.73 9.45 4.11
C PHE A 23 5.72 8.10 4.83
N CYS A 24 4.77 7.21 4.53
CA CYS A 24 4.74 5.87 5.11
C CYS A 24 5.89 4.99 4.59
N GLU A 25 6.32 5.18 3.34
CA GLU A 25 7.45 4.49 2.73
C GLU A 25 8.76 4.98 3.35
N GLU A 26 8.96 6.30 3.40
CA GLU A 26 10.16 6.91 4.00
C GLU A 26 10.32 6.59 5.49
N ALA A 27 9.21 6.54 6.23
CA ALA A 27 9.24 6.24 7.66
C ALA A 27 9.51 4.76 7.95
N CYS A 28 9.38 3.86 6.97
CA CYS A 28 9.51 2.43 7.20
C CYS A 28 10.99 2.01 7.26
N PRO A 29 11.52 1.55 8.42
CA PRO A 29 12.94 1.20 8.55
C PRO A 29 13.29 -0.17 7.95
N LYS A 30 12.32 -0.84 7.30
CA LYS A 30 12.40 -2.23 6.83
C LYS A 30 11.80 -2.42 5.43
N ASP A 31 11.46 -1.33 4.75
CA ASP A 31 10.91 -1.36 3.39
C ASP A 31 9.68 -2.30 3.26
N ALA A 32 8.86 -2.37 4.32
CA ALA A 32 7.69 -3.24 4.36
C ALA A 32 6.49 -2.67 3.58
N ILE A 33 6.51 -1.36 3.29
CA ILE A 33 5.52 -0.66 2.48
C ILE A 33 6.26 0.20 1.45
N THR A 34 5.76 0.20 0.22
CA THR A 34 6.25 1.02 -0.89
C THR A 34 5.06 1.57 -1.69
N MET A 35 5.21 2.76 -2.27
CA MET A 35 4.23 3.29 -3.21
C MET A 35 4.47 2.69 -4.59
N GLY A 36 3.61 1.74 -4.95
CA GLY A 36 3.58 1.19 -6.30
C GLY A 36 3.10 2.22 -7.33
N PRO A 37 3.41 2.01 -8.61
CA PRO A 37 3.07 2.94 -9.69
C PRO A 37 1.60 2.81 -10.16
N ASN A 38 0.79 1.96 -9.50
CA ASN A 38 -0.63 1.78 -9.82
C ASN A 38 -1.42 3.06 -9.50
N PHE A 39 -2.03 3.65 -10.52
CA PHE A 39 -2.87 4.85 -10.38
C PHE A 39 -4.36 4.59 -10.65
N GLU A 40 -4.71 3.46 -11.25
CA GLU A 40 -6.10 3.08 -11.56
C GLU A 40 -6.84 2.53 -10.34
N LEU A 41 -6.97 3.38 -9.32
CA LEU A 41 -7.48 3.05 -7.99
C LEU A 41 -8.94 3.49 -7.81
N ALA A 42 -9.76 3.45 -8.87
CA ALA A 42 -11.17 3.82 -8.76
C ALA A 42 -11.99 2.71 -8.09
N TRP A 43 -12.88 3.09 -7.16
CA TRP A 43 -13.80 2.18 -6.47
C TRP A 43 -15.23 2.72 -6.49
N TYR A 44 -16.22 1.81 -6.39
CA TYR A 44 -17.64 2.15 -6.43
C TYR A 44 -18.21 2.47 -5.04
N THR A 45 -17.64 1.88 -3.99
CA THR A 45 -18.08 2.09 -2.61
C THR A 45 -16.93 2.60 -1.74
N ARG A 46 -17.26 3.16 -0.57
CA ARG A 46 -16.24 3.63 0.38
C ARG A 46 -15.57 2.46 1.08
N GLU A 47 -16.32 1.41 1.33
CA GLU A 47 -15.86 0.18 1.97
C GLU A 47 -14.76 -0.47 1.14
N ASP A 48 -14.88 -0.43 -0.19
CA ASP A 48 -13.85 -0.91 -1.11
C ASP A 48 -12.53 -0.11 -1.01
N MET A 49 -12.54 1.11 -0.47
CA MET A 49 -11.33 1.92 -0.29
C MET A 49 -10.54 1.53 0.96
N ILE A 50 -11.10 0.71 1.84
CA ILE A 50 -10.42 0.20 3.03
C ILE A 50 -9.73 -1.10 2.64
N LYS A 51 -8.39 -1.09 2.63
CA LYS A 51 -7.58 -2.26 2.32
C LYS A 51 -7.02 -2.86 3.57
N HIS A 52 -7.23 -4.16 3.73
CA HIS A 52 -6.69 -4.92 4.83
C HIS A 52 -5.33 -5.49 4.48
N LYS A 53 -4.66 -6.05 5.48
CA LYS A 53 -3.31 -6.61 5.34
C LYS A 53 -3.19 -7.54 4.15
N GLU A 54 -4.18 -8.40 3.96
CA GLU A 54 -4.22 -9.39 2.89
C GLU A 54 -4.26 -8.73 1.50
N ASP A 55 -4.98 -7.63 1.33
CA ASP A 55 -5.08 -6.92 0.04
C ASP A 55 -3.77 -6.21 -0.33
N LEU A 56 -2.99 -5.85 0.67
CA LEU A 56 -1.77 -5.05 0.54
C LEU A 56 -0.52 -5.91 0.29
N LEU A 57 -0.62 -7.23 0.44
CA LEU A 57 0.49 -8.14 0.12
C LEU A 57 0.80 -8.13 -1.38
N VAL A 58 2.08 -8.07 -1.73
CA VAL A 58 2.56 -8.04 -3.13
C VAL A 58 2.01 -9.19 -3.98
N THR A 59 1.73 -10.35 -3.37
CA THR A 59 1.17 -11.53 -4.06
C THR A 59 -0.29 -11.37 -4.48
N ARG A 60 -0.97 -10.31 -4.01
CA ARG A 60 -2.41 -10.09 -4.21
C ARG A 60 -2.72 -8.76 -4.90
N GLN A 61 -1.72 -7.92 -5.12
CA GLN A 61 -1.92 -6.63 -5.78
C GLN A 61 -2.16 -6.82 -7.29
N ARG A 62 -3.27 -6.25 -7.76
CA ARG A 62 -3.57 -6.15 -9.19
C ARG A 62 -2.77 -5.00 -9.77
N VAL A 63 -1.97 -5.28 -10.79
CA VAL A 63 -1.26 -4.26 -11.55
C VAL A 63 -2.17 -3.73 -12.65
N SER A 64 -2.16 -2.41 -12.87
CA SER A 64 -2.88 -1.83 -14.01
C SER A 64 -2.33 -2.43 -15.32
N PRO A 65 -3.19 -2.91 -16.24
CA PRO A 65 -2.75 -3.37 -17.56
C PRO A 65 -2.09 -2.26 -18.39
N HIS A 66 -2.34 -1.00 -18.04
CA HIS A 66 -1.83 0.19 -18.70
C HIS A 66 -0.59 0.76 -18.01
N LEU A 67 -0.11 0.10 -16.95
CA LEU A 67 1.16 0.42 -16.37
C LEU A 67 2.27 -0.07 -17.32
N GLU A 68 2.81 0.85 -18.10
CA GLU A 68 4.12 0.66 -18.72
C GLU A 68 5.16 0.77 -17.59
N ILE A 69 5.81 -0.35 -17.25
CA ILE A 69 6.99 -0.32 -16.39
C ILE A 69 8.02 0.51 -17.14
N ALA A 70 8.17 1.78 -16.75
CA ALA A 70 9.29 2.57 -17.23
C ALA A 70 10.57 1.81 -16.90
N PRO A 71 11.46 1.57 -17.88
CA PRO A 71 12.65 0.73 -17.71
C PRO A 71 13.61 1.26 -16.66
#